data_AF-A0A6G6SQA9-F1
#
_entry.id   AF-A0A6G6SQA9-F1
#
_cell.length_a   1.000
_cell.length_b   1.000
_cell.length_c   1.000
_cell.angle_alpha   90.00
_cell.angle_beta   90.00
_cell.angle_gamma   90.00
#
_symmetry.space_group_name_H-M   'P 1'
#
loop_
_entity.id
_entity.type
_entity.pdbx_description
1 polymer ?
#
loop_
_entity_poly.entity_id
_entity_poly.type
_entity_poly.pdbx_seq_one_letter_code
_entity_poly.pdbx_strand_id
1 'polypeptide(L)'
;MNRISRLTADISRADFALTHQQQLLQLLIQHFPTKYRALFATPEKKSDDVIEWYSAVSGNPVALTSLQGQEQQEIRRILDERLNDIKTQTALLASQNRITDEERHLLDTASTLPDSESVYVINGQPVITWWPRTTPLPPPIAQVTAGASAAAAGAALADVPAKTRNRWLRWLLLFLFLLFLILLASWLKGCFDPTAVPPVVEEKPAVVIPPEPVPEPEPIPEPEPVPEPIPEPIPEPVPVPEPIPEPKPVPKPVPVKKLTPLEACVQDELKKAGVTEKTANATCENRLASKIKQMCPADRPPELAPQVIIIFDASGSMALSMSLTEDDLDFISSTGKLFAGYDAEPRRITVARNAATKIINSIPSDMKITTVVASDCGVVKSSPAYGGNERSKLLNYIKRIEPDSGTPLAESIQRAGSLIKGNNRDTIIVLLSDGLESCDQDPCAAARTLKRAHPRAVINVVDILGTGAGNCVANATGGKVFTARNANEVSLMTRKAIEDYIPKNCK
;
A
#
# COMPACT_ATOMS: atom_id res chain seq x y z
N MET A 1 -2.02 -6.11 -17.31
CA MET A 1 -3.22 -5.30 -17.62
C MET A 1 -4.40 -6.23 -17.84
N ASN A 2 -5.58 -5.89 -17.34
CA ASN A 2 -6.79 -6.72 -17.50
C ASN A 2 -7.61 -6.26 -18.70
N ARG A 3 -8.13 -7.20 -19.49
CA ARG A 3 -9.03 -6.89 -20.59
C ARG A 3 -10.37 -6.39 -20.05
N ILE A 4 -10.76 -5.19 -20.44
CA ILE A 4 -11.99 -4.51 -20.05
C ILE A 4 -13.12 -4.90 -21.01
N SER A 5 -12.86 -4.80 -22.30
CA SER A 5 -13.84 -5.03 -23.36
C SER A 5 -13.15 -5.55 -24.62
N ARG A 6 -13.93 -6.26 -25.44
CA ARG A 6 -13.54 -6.73 -26.78
C ARG A 6 -14.69 -6.39 -27.71
N LEU A 7 -14.40 -5.74 -28.83
CA LEU A 7 -15.42 -5.38 -29.82
C LEU A 7 -15.00 -5.81 -31.22
N THR A 8 -15.98 -6.24 -32.01
CA THR A 8 -15.83 -6.78 -33.38
C THR A 8 -16.53 -5.92 -34.44
N ALA A 9 -16.89 -4.66 -34.13
CA ALA A 9 -17.59 -3.76 -35.05
C ALA A 9 -17.30 -2.28 -34.73
N ASP A 10 -17.18 -1.45 -35.78
CA ASP A 10 -16.86 0.00 -35.73
C ASP A 10 -15.57 0.34 -34.96
N ILE A 11 -14.44 -0.17 -35.48
CA ILE A 11 -13.11 0.11 -34.94
C ILE A 11 -12.61 1.54 -35.21
N SER A 12 -13.27 2.29 -36.11
CA SER A 12 -12.85 3.64 -36.51
C SER A 12 -12.80 4.61 -35.33
N ARG A 13 -13.67 4.40 -34.33
CA ARG A 13 -13.71 5.18 -33.08
C ARG A 13 -12.42 5.07 -32.25
N ALA A 14 -11.58 4.06 -32.48
CA ALA A 14 -10.34 3.87 -31.73
C ALA A 14 -9.09 4.36 -32.48
N ASP A 15 -9.18 4.78 -33.75
CA ASP A 15 -8.01 5.19 -34.53
C ASP A 15 -7.23 6.32 -33.86
N PHE A 16 -7.96 7.30 -33.30
CA PHE A 16 -7.33 8.38 -32.53
C PHE A 16 -6.59 7.84 -31.31
N ALA A 17 -7.24 6.97 -30.53
CA ALA A 17 -6.66 6.38 -29.33
C ALA A 17 -5.42 5.55 -29.67
N LEU A 18 -5.51 4.66 -30.66
CA LEU A 18 -4.42 3.81 -31.15
C LEU A 18 -3.21 4.65 -31.61
N THR A 19 -3.47 5.76 -32.30
CA THR A 19 -2.42 6.64 -32.82
C THR A 19 -1.72 7.43 -31.71
N HIS A 20 -2.48 7.94 -30.73
CA HIS A 20 -1.98 8.88 -29.73
C HIS A 20 -1.74 8.27 -28.34
N GLN A 21 -1.98 6.97 -28.14
CA GLN A 21 -1.89 6.32 -26.83
C GLN A 21 -0.54 6.52 -26.16
N GLN A 22 0.55 6.28 -26.87
CA GLN A 22 1.89 6.38 -26.28
C GLN A 22 2.19 7.83 -25.86
N GLN A 23 1.84 8.80 -26.70
CA GLN A 23 2.03 10.21 -26.41
C GLN A 23 1.16 10.67 -25.23
N LEU A 24 -0.12 10.27 -25.19
CA LEU A 24 -1.00 10.58 -24.05
C LEU A 24 -0.44 9.97 -22.77
N LEU A 25 -0.03 8.70 -22.79
CA LEU A 25 0.52 8.02 -21.62
C LEU A 25 1.80 8.71 -21.12
N GLN A 26 2.70 9.12 -22.01
CA GLN A 26 3.91 9.87 -21.63
C GLN A 26 3.57 11.22 -20.99
N LEU A 27 2.63 11.98 -21.57
CA LEU A 27 2.17 13.24 -20.99
C LEU A 27 1.56 13.03 -19.59
N LEU A 28 0.74 11.99 -19.43
CA LEU A 28 0.15 11.63 -18.14
C LEU A 28 1.20 11.12 -17.14
N ILE A 29 2.28 10.47 -17.59
CA ILE A 29 3.39 10.07 -16.72
C ILE A 29 4.18 11.29 -16.26
N GLN A 30 4.48 12.19 -17.19
CA GLN A 30 5.37 13.32 -16.96
C GLN A 30 4.73 14.45 -16.15
N HIS A 31 3.43 14.68 -16.33
CA HIS A 31 2.77 15.88 -15.81
C HIS A 31 1.62 15.61 -14.83
N PHE A 32 1.21 14.34 -14.67
CA PHE A 32 0.04 13.99 -13.88
C PHE A 32 0.33 12.83 -12.89
N PRO A 33 -0.28 12.88 -11.70
CA PRO A 33 -0.28 11.77 -10.75
C PRO A 33 -0.86 10.46 -11.35
N THR A 34 -0.47 9.32 -10.76
CA THR A 34 -0.84 7.98 -11.25
C THR A 34 -2.37 7.76 -11.33
N LYS A 35 -3.16 8.42 -10.46
CA LYS A 35 -4.63 8.34 -10.47
C LYS A 35 -5.27 8.78 -11.79
N TYR A 36 -4.61 9.68 -12.54
CA TYR A 36 -5.08 10.15 -13.85
C TYR A 36 -4.65 9.24 -15.00
N ARG A 37 -3.51 8.52 -14.86
CA ARG A 37 -3.07 7.51 -15.84
C ARG A 37 -4.02 6.33 -15.88
N ALA A 38 -4.45 5.88 -14.69
CA ALA A 38 -5.39 4.77 -14.52
C ALA A 38 -6.80 5.07 -15.07
N LEU A 39 -7.10 6.36 -15.36
CA LEU A 39 -8.37 6.78 -15.93
C LEU A 39 -8.54 6.35 -17.39
N PHE A 40 -7.45 6.19 -18.15
CA PHE A 40 -7.51 5.90 -19.58
C PHE A 40 -7.10 4.46 -19.89
N ALA A 41 -8.00 3.71 -20.50
CA ALA A 41 -7.71 2.38 -20.99
C ALA A 41 -6.80 2.41 -22.24
N THR A 42 -6.02 1.34 -22.39
CA THR A 42 -5.11 1.08 -23.49
C THR A 42 -5.81 0.26 -24.58
N PRO A 43 -5.99 0.78 -25.81
CA PRO A 43 -6.48 -0.02 -26.93
C PRO A 43 -5.36 -0.89 -27.53
N GLU A 44 -5.69 -2.13 -27.88
CA GLU A 44 -4.84 -3.00 -28.69
C GLU A 44 -5.63 -3.58 -29.87
N LYS A 45 -5.10 -3.40 -31.08
CA LYS A 45 -5.65 -4.02 -32.30
C LYS A 45 -5.20 -5.48 -32.37
N LYS A 46 -6.13 -6.44 -32.26
CA LYS A 46 -5.85 -7.89 -32.36
C LYS A 46 -5.97 -8.43 -33.78
N SER A 47 -6.89 -7.87 -34.57
CA SER A 47 -7.07 -8.14 -36.00
C SER A 47 -7.73 -6.92 -36.66
N ASP A 48 -7.95 -6.96 -37.98
CA ASP A 48 -8.51 -5.82 -38.71
C ASP A 48 -9.87 -5.34 -38.22
N ASP A 49 -10.67 -6.21 -37.59
CA ASP A 49 -11.99 -5.86 -37.07
C ASP A 49 -12.08 -5.93 -35.54
N VAL A 50 -10.99 -6.19 -34.83
CA VAL A 50 -11.02 -6.46 -33.38
C VAL A 50 -10.09 -5.56 -32.60
N ILE A 51 -10.68 -4.80 -31.68
CA ILE A 51 -9.98 -4.01 -30.68
C ILE A 51 -10.33 -4.53 -29.29
N GLU A 52 -9.28 -4.75 -28.50
CA GLU A 52 -9.38 -5.07 -27.07
C GLU A 52 -8.89 -3.87 -26.26
N TRP A 53 -9.62 -3.51 -25.22
CA TRP A 53 -9.23 -2.44 -24.30
C TRP A 53 -8.72 -3.02 -23.00
N TYR A 54 -7.62 -2.48 -22.50
CA TYR A 54 -6.93 -2.96 -21.31
C TYR A 54 -6.80 -1.87 -20.25
N SER A 55 -6.97 -2.24 -18.98
CA SER A 55 -6.70 -1.35 -17.85
C SER A 55 -5.45 -1.77 -17.09
N ALA A 56 -4.72 -0.78 -16.57
CA ALA A 56 -3.73 -0.98 -15.52
C ALA A 56 -4.39 -1.30 -14.17
N VAL A 57 -5.68 -0.96 -13.98
CA VAL A 57 -6.43 -1.25 -12.76
C VAL A 57 -6.85 -2.72 -12.75
N SER A 58 -6.45 -3.45 -11.70
CA SER A 58 -6.79 -4.85 -11.52
C SER A 58 -8.19 -5.02 -10.92
N GLY A 59 -9.03 -5.90 -11.48
CA GLY A 59 -10.40 -6.12 -11.02
C GLY A 59 -11.33 -6.55 -12.16
N ASN A 60 -12.59 -6.85 -11.82
CA ASN A 60 -13.62 -7.16 -12.80
C ASN A 60 -14.26 -5.86 -13.31
N PRO A 61 -14.28 -5.62 -14.62
CA PRO A 61 -14.90 -4.43 -15.19
C PRO A 61 -16.42 -4.52 -15.13
N VAL A 62 -17.06 -3.48 -14.61
CA VAL A 62 -18.52 -3.31 -14.57
C VAL A 62 -18.88 -2.06 -15.37
N ALA A 63 -19.79 -2.15 -16.32
CA ALA A 63 -20.19 -0.97 -17.12
C ALA A 63 -20.87 0.08 -16.23
N LEU A 64 -20.53 1.36 -16.39
CA LEU A 64 -21.14 2.44 -15.59
C LEU A 64 -22.67 2.48 -15.76
N THR A 65 -23.16 2.09 -16.93
CA THR A 65 -24.59 2.03 -17.26
C THR A 65 -25.34 0.90 -16.55
N SER A 66 -24.62 -0.09 -16.04
CA SER A 66 -25.22 -1.18 -15.23
C SER A 66 -25.36 -0.81 -13.75
N LEU A 67 -24.66 0.22 -13.28
CA LEU A 67 -24.79 0.73 -11.91
C LEU A 67 -26.05 1.60 -11.77
N GLN A 68 -26.65 1.62 -10.57
CA GLN A 68 -27.88 2.37 -10.28
C GLN A 68 -27.75 3.23 -9.03
N GLY A 69 -28.59 4.26 -8.93
CA GLY A 69 -28.74 5.07 -7.72
C GLY A 69 -27.47 5.85 -7.32
N GLN A 70 -27.17 5.86 -6.03
CA GLN A 70 -26.07 6.65 -5.46
C GLN A 70 -24.68 6.21 -5.92
N GLU A 71 -24.48 4.91 -6.15
CA GLU A 71 -23.19 4.38 -6.59
C GLU A 71 -22.81 4.91 -7.98
N GLN A 72 -23.78 4.94 -8.91
CA GLN A 72 -23.56 5.49 -10.24
C GLN A 72 -23.27 7.00 -10.20
N GLN A 73 -23.96 7.74 -9.34
CA GLN A 73 -23.75 9.19 -9.18
C GLN A 73 -22.37 9.48 -8.60
N GLU A 74 -21.91 8.70 -7.62
CA GLU A 74 -20.59 8.88 -7.02
C GLU A 74 -19.46 8.62 -8.04
N ILE A 75 -19.58 7.56 -8.85
CA ILE A 75 -18.58 7.30 -9.91
C ILE A 75 -18.57 8.42 -10.95
N ARG A 76 -19.74 8.97 -11.32
CA ARG A 76 -19.82 10.12 -12.24
C ARG A 76 -19.16 11.36 -11.64
N ARG A 77 -19.39 11.63 -10.35
CA ARG A 77 -18.74 12.72 -9.63
C ARG A 77 -17.21 12.59 -9.65
N ILE A 78 -16.69 11.39 -9.38
CA ILE A 78 -15.25 11.09 -9.41
C ILE A 78 -14.68 11.26 -10.83
N LEU A 79 -15.42 10.81 -11.85
CA LEU A 79 -15.03 10.98 -13.26
C LEU A 79 -14.95 12.47 -13.64
N ASP A 80 -15.99 13.24 -13.32
CA ASP A 80 -16.08 14.67 -13.63
C ASP A 80 -14.94 15.45 -12.95
N GLU A 81 -14.70 15.18 -11.66
CA GLU A 81 -13.61 15.75 -10.86
C GLU A 81 -12.26 15.53 -11.56
N ARG A 82 -11.93 14.27 -11.90
CA ARG A 82 -10.62 13.95 -12.52
C ARG A 82 -10.44 14.56 -13.89
N LEU A 83 -11.48 14.56 -14.71
CA LEU A 83 -11.41 15.17 -16.04
C LEU A 83 -11.24 16.69 -15.95
N ASN A 84 -11.87 17.33 -14.96
CA ASN A 84 -11.71 18.75 -14.70
C ASN A 84 -10.32 19.10 -14.16
N ASP A 85 -9.74 18.25 -13.30
CA ASP A 85 -8.38 18.41 -12.81
C ASP A 85 -7.38 18.31 -13.96
N ILE A 86 -7.56 17.35 -14.87
CA ILE A 86 -6.72 17.22 -16.07
C ILE A 86 -6.77 18.49 -16.91
N LYS A 87 -7.96 19.04 -17.17
CA LYS A 87 -8.12 20.28 -17.94
C LYS A 87 -7.47 21.48 -17.26
N THR A 88 -7.69 21.63 -15.97
CA THR A 88 -7.16 22.75 -15.17
C THR A 88 -5.64 22.74 -15.18
N GLN A 89 -5.05 21.56 -14.93
CA GLN A 89 -3.59 21.38 -14.96
C GLN A 89 -3.03 21.54 -16.38
N THR A 90 -3.73 21.06 -17.42
CA THR A 90 -3.34 21.26 -18.82
C THR A 90 -3.27 22.75 -19.17
N ALA A 91 -4.26 23.53 -18.76
CA ALA A 91 -4.27 24.99 -18.95
C ALA A 91 -3.08 25.66 -18.21
N LEU A 92 -2.76 25.20 -17.00
CA LEU A 92 -1.60 25.68 -16.25
C LEU A 92 -0.29 25.39 -16.98
N LEU A 93 -0.07 24.14 -17.40
CA LEU A 93 1.13 23.72 -18.12
C LEU A 93 1.31 24.52 -19.43
N ALA A 94 0.20 24.76 -20.15
CA ALA A 94 0.19 25.55 -21.37
C ALA A 94 0.61 27.01 -21.11
N SER A 95 0.03 27.64 -20.09
CA SER A 95 0.39 29.03 -19.72
C SER A 95 1.84 29.20 -19.26
N GLN A 96 2.46 28.12 -18.80
CA GLN A 96 3.86 28.06 -18.38
C GLN A 96 4.81 27.64 -19.52
N ASN A 97 4.31 27.44 -20.74
CA ASN A 97 5.04 26.90 -21.89
C ASN A 97 5.74 25.56 -21.58
N ARG A 98 5.17 24.73 -20.69
CA ARG A 98 5.73 23.42 -20.30
C ARG A 98 5.28 22.27 -21.21
N ILE A 99 4.27 22.52 -22.03
CA ILE A 99 3.76 21.61 -23.06
C ILE A 99 3.53 22.40 -24.35
N THR A 100 3.62 21.72 -25.48
CA THR A 100 3.33 22.25 -26.82
C THR A 100 1.82 22.38 -27.05
N ASP A 101 1.43 23.13 -28.09
CA ASP A 101 0.03 23.23 -28.49
C ASP A 101 -0.58 21.89 -28.90
N GLU A 102 0.23 21.00 -29.49
CA GLU A 102 -0.19 19.64 -29.87
C GLU A 102 -0.45 18.77 -28.63
N GLU A 103 0.43 18.81 -27.64
CA GLU A 103 0.28 18.07 -26.38
C GLU A 103 -0.91 18.59 -25.56
N ARG A 104 -1.08 19.92 -25.52
CA ARG A 104 -2.28 20.56 -24.94
C ARG A 104 -3.54 20.06 -25.62
N HIS A 105 -3.58 20.10 -26.96
CA HIS A 105 -4.72 19.62 -27.72
C HIS A 105 -5.02 18.15 -27.42
N LEU A 106 -4.00 17.29 -27.32
CA LEU A 106 -4.18 15.88 -26.98
C LEU A 106 -4.78 15.68 -25.58
N LEU A 107 -4.29 16.39 -24.56
CA LEU A 107 -4.82 16.33 -23.19
C LEU A 107 -6.25 16.89 -23.08
N ASP A 108 -6.54 18.03 -23.73
CA ASP A 108 -7.88 18.61 -23.80
C ASP A 108 -8.86 17.66 -24.49
N THR A 109 -8.41 17.02 -25.57
CA THR A 109 -9.20 16.06 -26.35
C THR A 109 -9.48 14.80 -25.52
N ALA A 110 -8.46 14.19 -24.90
CA ALA A 110 -8.62 13.01 -24.07
C ALA A 110 -9.50 13.27 -22.83
N SER A 111 -9.44 14.49 -22.26
CA SER A 111 -10.22 14.88 -21.08
C SER A 111 -11.66 15.34 -21.38
N THR A 112 -12.13 15.20 -22.62
CA THR A 112 -13.56 15.39 -22.92
C THR A 112 -14.41 14.34 -22.22
N LEU A 113 -15.58 14.76 -21.71
CA LEU A 113 -16.47 13.86 -20.99
C LEU A 113 -16.92 12.72 -21.92
N PRO A 114 -16.66 11.44 -21.60
CA PRO A 114 -17.00 10.32 -22.46
C PRO A 114 -18.51 10.02 -22.43
N ASP A 115 -18.98 9.25 -23.42
CA ASP A 115 -20.33 8.66 -23.34
C ASP A 115 -20.37 7.64 -22.18
N SER A 116 -21.54 7.45 -21.56
CA SER A 116 -21.66 6.54 -20.42
C SER A 116 -21.35 5.08 -20.75
N GLU A 117 -21.55 4.66 -22.01
CA GLU A 117 -21.19 3.31 -22.50
C GLU A 117 -19.68 3.09 -22.61
N SER A 118 -18.92 4.18 -22.65
CA SER A 118 -17.46 4.16 -22.77
C SER A 118 -16.76 4.14 -21.42
N VAL A 119 -17.51 4.13 -20.30
CA VAL A 119 -16.96 4.13 -18.95
C VAL A 119 -17.23 2.81 -18.24
N TYR A 120 -16.15 2.20 -17.74
CA TYR A 120 -16.19 1.03 -16.90
C TYR A 120 -15.72 1.37 -15.49
N VAL A 121 -16.21 0.63 -14.51
CA VAL A 121 -15.84 0.76 -13.11
C VAL A 121 -15.06 -0.48 -12.72
N ILE A 122 -13.84 -0.27 -12.22
CA ILE A 122 -12.97 -1.35 -11.74
C ILE A 122 -12.55 -0.98 -10.31
N ASN A 123 -12.99 -1.77 -9.32
CA ASN A 123 -12.78 -1.50 -7.89
C ASN A 123 -13.17 -0.07 -7.46
N GLY A 124 -14.31 0.44 -7.93
CA GLY A 124 -14.78 1.79 -7.61
C GLY A 124 -14.05 2.92 -8.33
N GLN A 125 -13.19 2.62 -9.29
CA GLN A 125 -12.47 3.60 -10.10
C GLN A 125 -13.07 3.68 -11.51
N PRO A 126 -13.39 4.88 -12.04
CA PRO A 126 -13.78 5.02 -13.43
C PRO A 126 -12.58 4.78 -14.35
N VAL A 127 -12.80 4.04 -15.44
CA VAL A 127 -11.85 3.76 -16.50
C VAL A 127 -12.54 4.02 -17.84
N ILE A 128 -11.98 4.94 -18.61
CA ILE A 128 -12.49 5.40 -19.89
C ILE A 128 -11.90 4.53 -21.00
N THR A 129 -12.78 3.91 -21.76
CA THR A 129 -12.49 3.31 -23.07
C THR A 129 -12.93 4.29 -24.17
N TRP A 130 -12.47 4.10 -25.40
CA TRP A 130 -12.90 4.92 -26.55
C TRP A 130 -12.70 6.43 -26.36
N TRP A 131 -11.56 6.83 -25.77
CA TRP A 131 -11.18 8.24 -25.69
C TRP A 131 -10.50 8.66 -27.00
N PRO A 132 -10.71 9.90 -27.48
CA PRO A 132 -11.64 10.91 -26.99
C PRO A 132 -13.08 10.60 -27.41
N ARG A 133 -14.02 11.38 -26.87
CA ARG A 133 -15.41 11.30 -27.29
C ARG A 133 -15.55 11.62 -28.80
N THR A 134 -16.10 10.67 -29.55
CA THR A 134 -16.29 10.77 -31.01
C THR A 134 -17.70 11.18 -31.44
N THR A 135 -18.67 11.14 -30.52
CA THR A 135 -20.06 11.56 -30.76
C THR A 135 -20.29 12.99 -30.26
N PRO A 136 -20.92 13.87 -31.06
CA PRO A 136 -21.35 15.19 -30.60
C PRO A 136 -22.31 15.08 -29.39
N LEU A 137 -22.33 16.09 -28.50
CA LEU A 137 -23.41 16.20 -27.50
C LEU A 137 -24.73 16.30 -28.28
N PRO A 138 -25.78 15.54 -27.93
CA PRO A 138 -27.12 15.93 -28.38
C PRO A 138 -27.34 17.38 -27.92
N PRO A 139 -27.87 18.26 -28.80
CA PRO A 139 -28.14 19.64 -28.40
C PRO A 139 -28.98 19.63 -27.11
N PRO A 140 -28.69 20.49 -26.13
CA PRO A 140 -29.45 20.52 -24.90
C PRO A 140 -30.93 20.67 -25.26
N ILE A 141 -31.74 19.69 -24.85
CA ILE A 141 -33.19 19.78 -25.00
C ILE A 141 -33.62 20.95 -24.11
N ALA A 142 -33.80 22.11 -24.73
CA ALA A 142 -34.35 23.28 -24.08
C ALA A 142 -35.69 22.86 -23.49
N GLN A 143 -35.77 22.88 -22.16
CA GLN A 143 -37.03 22.68 -21.47
C GLN A 143 -38.00 23.76 -21.93
N VAL A 144 -39.11 23.30 -22.51
CA VAL A 144 -40.24 24.11 -22.90
C VAL A 144 -40.79 24.77 -21.63
N THR A 145 -40.50 26.05 -21.44
CA THR A 145 -41.42 26.95 -20.73
C THR A 145 -42.16 27.76 -21.78
N ALA A 146 -43.46 27.52 -21.82
CA ALA A 146 -44.40 28.29 -22.61
C ALA A 146 -44.38 29.76 -22.17
N GLY A 147 -44.25 30.66 -23.14
CA GLY A 147 -44.25 32.10 -22.89
C GLY A 147 -43.96 32.91 -24.16
N ALA A 148 -44.92 32.92 -25.06
CA ALA A 148 -45.12 33.83 -26.20
C ALA A 148 -44.12 34.99 -26.41
N SER A 149 -43.52 35.06 -27.60
CA SER A 149 -43.84 36.12 -28.58
C SER A 149 -43.11 35.85 -29.90
N ALA A 150 -43.89 35.77 -30.97
CA ALA A 150 -43.44 35.79 -32.34
C ALA A 150 -42.67 37.08 -32.67
N ALA A 151 -41.63 37.00 -33.50
CA ALA A 151 -41.50 37.79 -34.73
C ALA A 151 -40.14 37.55 -35.40
N ALA A 152 -40.21 37.47 -36.73
CA ALA A 152 -39.14 37.73 -37.69
C ALA A 152 -38.03 36.69 -37.84
N ALA A 153 -38.33 35.70 -38.69
CA ALA A 153 -37.40 35.35 -39.76
C ALA A 153 -37.06 36.63 -40.56
N GLY A 154 -35.77 36.92 -40.68
CA GLY A 154 -35.27 38.09 -41.39
C GLY A 154 -33.79 37.89 -41.71
N ALA A 155 -33.54 37.54 -42.96
CA ALA A 155 -32.24 37.54 -43.62
C ALA A 155 -31.29 38.65 -43.14
N ALA A 156 -30.01 38.30 -42.96
CA ALA A 156 -28.90 39.18 -43.30
C ALA A 156 -27.58 38.39 -43.31
N LEU A 157 -27.14 38.04 -44.51
CA LEU A 157 -25.71 38.00 -44.83
C LEU A 157 -25.17 39.42 -44.56
N ALA A 158 -24.15 39.56 -43.72
CA ALA A 158 -23.45 40.81 -43.56
C ALA A 158 -21.95 40.55 -43.36
N ASP A 159 -21.18 41.22 -44.21
CA ASP A 159 -19.73 41.21 -44.35
C ASP A 159 -18.97 41.42 -43.03
N VAL A 160 -17.89 40.67 -42.87
CA VAL A 160 -16.85 40.92 -41.86
C VAL A 160 -15.86 41.95 -42.42
N PRO A 161 -15.65 43.12 -41.80
CA PRO A 161 -14.62 44.05 -42.24
C PRO A 161 -13.23 43.56 -41.79
N ALA A 162 -12.28 43.58 -42.72
CA ALA A 162 -10.88 43.26 -42.46
C ALA A 162 -10.29 44.23 -41.43
N LYS A 163 -9.91 43.68 -40.28
CA LYS A 163 -9.28 44.36 -39.15
C LYS A 163 -7.93 44.95 -39.56
N THR A 164 -7.79 46.27 -39.46
CA THR A 164 -6.54 47.02 -39.70
C THR A 164 -5.43 46.54 -38.78
N ARG A 165 -4.47 45.83 -39.38
CA ARG A 165 -3.27 45.26 -38.77
C ARG A 165 -2.08 46.21 -38.96
N ASN A 166 -1.16 46.20 -37.99
CA ASN A 166 0.24 46.63 -38.13
C ASN A 166 0.59 48.13 -38.20
N ARG A 167 0.26 48.90 -37.15
CA ARG A 167 1.12 50.05 -36.78
C ARG A 167 1.75 49.88 -35.40
N TRP A 168 0.98 49.55 -34.36
CA TRP A 168 1.51 49.42 -32.99
C TRP A 168 2.58 48.33 -32.82
N LEU A 169 2.42 47.17 -33.47
CA LEU A 169 3.38 46.06 -33.41
C LEU A 169 4.76 46.41 -34.01
N ARG A 170 4.83 47.33 -34.98
CA ARG A 170 6.10 47.80 -35.57
C ARG A 170 6.88 48.70 -34.61
N TRP A 171 6.17 49.49 -33.80
CA TRP A 171 6.79 50.34 -32.77
C TRP A 171 7.26 49.51 -31.57
N LEU A 172 6.51 48.45 -31.20
CA LEU A 172 6.92 47.50 -30.17
C LEU A 172 8.20 46.74 -30.56
N LEU A 173 8.29 46.28 -31.82
CA LEU A 173 9.48 45.58 -32.33
C LEU A 173 10.72 46.49 -32.41
N LEU A 174 10.55 47.76 -32.80
CA LEU A 174 11.64 48.74 -32.78
C LEU A 174 12.15 49.03 -31.36
N PHE A 175 11.24 49.14 -30.39
CA PHE A 175 11.61 49.36 -29.00
C PHE A 175 12.38 48.17 -28.42
N LEU A 176 11.91 46.94 -28.67
CA LEU A 176 12.60 45.71 -28.24
C LEU A 176 13.99 45.56 -28.88
N PHE A 177 14.13 45.90 -30.16
CA PHE A 177 15.42 45.88 -30.85
C PHE A 177 16.41 46.89 -30.27
N LEU A 178 15.95 48.08 -29.89
CA LEU A 178 16.78 49.11 -29.28
C LEU A 178 17.22 48.72 -27.86
N LEU A 179 16.33 48.06 -27.10
CA LEU A 179 16.63 47.53 -25.77
C LEU A 179 17.65 46.38 -25.83
N PHE A 180 17.55 45.51 -26.85
CA PHE A 180 18.55 44.47 -27.12
C PHE A 180 19.92 45.05 -27.45
N LEU A 181 20.01 46.12 -28.26
CA LEU A 181 21.28 46.79 -28.56
C LEU A 181 21.92 47.44 -27.33
N ILE A 182 21.12 48.01 -26.43
CA ILE A 182 21.61 48.57 -25.16
C ILE A 182 22.16 47.47 -24.26
N LEU A 183 21.46 46.34 -24.13
CA LEU A 183 21.93 45.18 -23.37
C LEU A 183 23.22 44.59 -23.96
N LEU A 184 23.30 44.47 -25.29
CA LEU A 184 24.49 43.98 -25.98
C LEU A 184 25.69 44.92 -25.79
N ALA A 185 25.48 46.23 -25.85
CA ALA A 185 26.51 47.23 -25.59
C ALA A 185 26.96 47.22 -24.12
N SER A 186 26.04 46.97 -23.18
CA SER A 186 26.37 46.82 -21.76
C SER A 186 27.13 45.52 -21.48
N TRP A 187 26.84 44.45 -22.21
CA TRP A 187 27.58 43.19 -22.17
C TRP A 187 29.01 43.35 -22.72
N LEU A 188 29.16 44.04 -23.85
CA LEU A 188 30.46 44.34 -24.46
C LEU A 188 31.32 45.29 -23.59
N LYS A 189 30.70 46.17 -22.80
CA LYS A 189 31.40 47.05 -21.84
C LYS A 189 31.68 46.39 -20.47
N GLY A 190 31.07 45.25 -20.16
CA GLY A 190 31.20 44.55 -18.88
C GLY A 190 32.34 43.52 -18.82
N CYS A 191 33.01 43.24 -19.93
CA CYS A 191 34.13 42.31 -19.99
C CYS A 191 35.43 43.02 -20.37
N PHE A 192 35.94 43.93 -19.54
CA PHE A 192 37.37 44.24 -19.47
C PHE A 192 37.64 45.12 -18.25
N ASP A 193 37.84 44.49 -17.09
CA ASP A 193 38.55 45.12 -15.98
C ASP A 193 39.99 44.58 -16.01
N PRO A 194 40.98 45.35 -16.53
CA PRO A 194 42.35 44.89 -16.66
C PRO A 194 43.10 44.87 -15.32
N THR A 195 42.41 45.05 -14.20
CA THR A 195 43.00 45.05 -12.85
C THR A 195 42.52 43.94 -11.91
N ALA A 196 41.89 42.89 -12.44
CA ALA A 196 41.66 41.66 -11.68
C ALA A 196 42.93 40.79 -11.70
N VAL A 197 43.86 41.07 -10.80
CA VAL A 197 45.01 40.21 -10.50
C VAL A 197 44.48 38.84 -10.02
N PRO A 198 44.94 37.71 -10.57
CA PRO A 198 44.55 36.40 -10.05
C PRO A 198 45.05 36.27 -8.60
N PRO A 199 44.28 35.66 -7.68
CA PRO A 199 44.80 35.40 -6.34
C PRO A 199 46.04 34.51 -6.45
N VAL A 200 47.17 35.06 -6.00
CA VAL A 200 48.40 34.31 -5.75
C VAL A 200 48.04 33.17 -4.81
N VAL A 201 48.24 31.95 -5.29
CA VAL A 201 48.21 30.75 -4.45
C VAL A 201 49.44 30.86 -3.55
N GLU A 202 49.22 31.29 -2.32
CA GLU A 202 50.19 31.21 -1.25
C GLU A 202 50.34 29.72 -0.90
N GLU A 203 51.46 29.12 -1.31
CA GLU A 203 51.87 27.78 -0.91
C GLU A 203 52.05 27.76 0.61
N LYS A 204 51.00 27.33 1.32
CA LYS A 204 51.15 26.87 2.70
C LYS A 204 52.08 25.66 2.69
N PRO A 205 53.11 25.61 3.56
CA PRO A 205 54.01 24.48 3.61
C PRO A 205 53.22 23.21 3.92
N ALA A 206 53.54 22.15 3.17
CA ALA A 206 53.04 20.81 3.40
C ALA A 206 53.25 20.43 4.88
N VAL A 207 52.14 20.30 5.61
CA VAL A 207 52.15 19.63 6.90
C VAL A 207 52.47 18.17 6.61
N VAL A 208 53.67 17.77 6.99
CA VAL A 208 54.07 16.37 7.13
C VAL A 208 53.12 15.75 8.14
N ILE A 209 52.14 14.97 7.65
CA ILE A 209 51.34 14.10 8.51
C ILE A 209 52.27 12.93 8.90
N PRO A 210 52.57 12.74 10.20
CA PRO A 210 53.30 11.55 10.64
C PRO A 210 52.46 10.29 10.31
N PRO A 211 53.09 9.16 9.98
CA PRO A 211 52.36 7.95 9.62
C PRO A 211 51.40 7.53 10.76
N GLU A 212 50.19 7.11 10.39
CA GLU A 212 49.23 6.47 11.29
C GLU A 212 49.91 5.33 12.07
N PRO A 213 49.69 5.23 13.39
CA PRO A 213 50.18 4.09 14.15
C PRO A 213 49.51 2.82 13.65
N VAL A 214 50.34 1.86 13.22
CA VAL A 214 49.94 0.49 12.95
C VAL A 214 49.20 -0.04 14.19
N PRO A 215 48.01 -0.66 14.06
CA PRO A 215 47.32 -1.23 15.20
C PRO A 215 48.21 -2.29 15.86
N GLU A 216 48.44 -2.09 17.15
CA GLU A 216 49.12 -3.02 18.03
C GLU A 216 48.35 -4.36 18.03
N PRO A 217 49.02 -5.51 17.90
CA PRO A 217 48.34 -6.79 17.85
C PRO A 217 47.59 -7.05 19.16
N GLU A 218 46.34 -7.52 19.04
CA GLU A 218 45.55 -7.96 20.18
C GLU A 218 46.34 -8.98 21.01
N PRO A 219 46.30 -8.89 22.36
CA PRO A 219 47.03 -9.81 23.21
C PRO A 219 46.52 -11.24 23.00
N ILE A 220 47.46 -12.13 22.67
CA ILE A 220 47.24 -13.58 22.65
C ILE A 220 46.70 -13.98 24.03
N PRO A 221 45.56 -14.68 24.11
CA PRO A 221 45.02 -15.11 25.40
C PRO A 221 46.05 -16.00 26.12
N GLU A 222 46.33 -15.61 27.37
CA GLU A 222 47.13 -16.38 28.32
C GLU A 222 46.54 -17.80 28.44
N PRO A 223 47.37 -18.86 28.40
CA PRO A 223 46.86 -20.22 28.48
C PRO A 223 46.17 -20.44 29.84
N GLU A 224 44.94 -20.96 29.80
CA GLU A 224 44.22 -21.39 30.99
C GLU A 224 45.10 -22.37 31.81
N PRO A 225 45.18 -22.20 33.14
CA PRO A 225 45.93 -23.12 33.97
C PRO A 225 45.35 -24.52 33.88
N VAL A 226 46.21 -25.49 33.57
CA VAL A 226 45.93 -26.93 33.64
C VAL A 226 45.41 -27.23 35.06
N PRO A 227 44.21 -27.83 35.22
CA PRO A 227 43.73 -28.24 36.52
C PRO A 227 44.69 -29.28 37.13
N GLU A 228 45.11 -29.04 38.36
CA GLU A 228 45.82 -30.03 39.18
C GLU A 228 44.97 -31.32 39.31
N PRO A 229 45.61 -32.50 39.41
CA PRO A 229 44.89 -33.76 39.56
C PRO A 229 44.06 -33.74 40.84
N ILE A 230 42.75 -33.94 40.68
CA ILE A 230 41.81 -34.22 41.77
C ILE A 230 42.33 -35.47 42.52
N PRO A 231 42.54 -35.41 43.84
CA PRO A 231 42.92 -36.57 44.64
C PRO A 231 41.86 -37.66 44.57
N GLU A 232 42.30 -38.92 44.55
CA GLU A 232 41.44 -40.10 44.62
C GLU A 232 40.40 -40.01 45.76
N PRO A 233 39.15 -40.43 45.52
CA PRO A 233 38.14 -40.46 46.57
C PRO A 233 38.54 -41.43 47.69
N ILE A 234 38.66 -40.89 48.90
CA ILE A 234 38.74 -41.65 50.15
C ILE A 234 37.48 -42.54 50.27
N PRO A 235 37.59 -43.80 50.72
CA PRO A 235 36.46 -44.72 50.82
C PRO A 235 35.33 -44.19 51.70
N GLU A 236 34.10 -44.44 51.27
CA GLU A 236 32.84 -44.13 51.97
C GLU A 236 32.85 -44.64 53.42
N PRO A 237 32.48 -43.81 54.42
CA PRO A 237 32.12 -44.31 55.74
C PRO A 237 30.76 -45.03 55.68
N VAL A 238 30.76 -46.22 56.25
CA VAL A 238 29.66 -47.18 56.47
C VAL A 238 28.34 -46.50 56.91
N PRO A 239 27.18 -46.95 56.40
CA PRO A 239 25.89 -46.32 56.65
C PRO A 239 25.48 -46.40 58.13
N VAL A 240 25.07 -45.26 58.67
CA VAL A 240 24.28 -45.17 59.92
C VAL A 240 22.81 -45.51 59.58
N PRO A 241 22.10 -46.32 60.39
CA PRO A 241 20.72 -46.70 60.11
C PRO A 241 19.77 -45.49 60.08
N GLU A 242 18.88 -45.47 59.08
CA GLU A 242 17.86 -44.45 58.89
C GLU A 242 16.88 -44.37 60.09
N PRO A 243 16.51 -43.16 60.55
CA PRO A 243 15.35 -43.00 61.41
C PRO A 243 14.07 -43.28 60.61
N ILE A 244 13.17 -44.06 61.22
CA ILE A 244 11.86 -44.47 60.69
C ILE A 244 11.09 -43.23 60.18
N PRO A 245 10.61 -43.22 58.93
CA PRO A 245 9.80 -42.11 58.42
C PRO A 245 8.46 -42.05 59.17
N GLU A 246 8.12 -40.88 59.70
CA GLU A 246 6.78 -40.58 60.17
C GLU A 246 5.75 -40.80 59.04
N PRO A 247 4.53 -41.28 59.37
CA PRO A 247 3.51 -41.58 58.37
C PRO A 247 3.17 -40.32 57.58
N LYS A 248 3.35 -40.40 56.25
CA LYS A 248 2.96 -39.36 55.30
C LYS A 248 1.48 -38.96 55.55
N PRO A 249 1.18 -37.65 55.62
CA PRO A 249 -0.20 -37.18 55.67
C PRO A 249 -0.98 -37.73 54.48
N VAL A 250 -2.21 -38.20 54.74
CA VAL A 250 -3.18 -38.63 53.72
C VAL A 250 -3.23 -37.58 52.60
N PRO A 251 -3.14 -37.97 51.31
CA PRO A 251 -3.21 -37.03 50.21
C PRO A 251 -4.51 -36.23 50.33
N LYS A 252 -4.40 -34.90 50.43
CA LYS A 252 -5.55 -34.02 50.21
C LYS A 252 -6.19 -34.40 48.87
N PRO A 253 -7.52 -34.46 48.76
CA PRO A 253 -8.18 -34.81 47.51
C PRO A 253 -7.63 -33.92 46.40
N VAL A 254 -7.03 -34.57 45.39
CA VAL A 254 -6.54 -33.89 44.19
C VAL A 254 -7.72 -33.10 43.64
N PRO A 255 -7.60 -31.78 43.43
CA PRO A 255 -8.66 -31.01 42.80
C PRO A 255 -9.00 -31.69 41.48
N VAL A 256 -10.26 -32.09 41.30
CA VAL A 256 -10.72 -32.69 40.04
C VAL A 256 -10.43 -31.67 38.95
N LYS A 257 -9.42 -31.95 38.12
CA LYS A 257 -9.05 -31.08 37.00
C LYS A 257 -10.28 -30.97 36.10
N LYS A 258 -10.87 -29.77 36.06
CA LYS A 258 -12.02 -29.50 35.20
C LYS A 258 -11.59 -29.79 33.76
N LEU A 259 -12.27 -30.74 33.12
CA LEU A 259 -12.01 -31.10 31.72
C LEU A 259 -12.21 -29.87 30.84
N THR A 260 -11.31 -29.67 29.88
CA THR A 260 -11.47 -28.66 28.83
C THR A 260 -12.68 -29.02 27.96
N PRO A 261 -13.27 -28.04 27.25
CA PRO A 261 -14.38 -28.32 26.34
C PRO A 261 -14.05 -29.33 25.24
N LEU A 262 -12.79 -29.39 24.80
CA LEU A 262 -12.34 -30.39 23.83
C LEU A 262 -12.28 -31.78 24.46
N GLU A 263 -11.63 -31.92 25.61
CA GLU A 263 -11.57 -33.21 26.34
C GLU A 263 -12.96 -33.75 26.66
N ALA A 264 -13.89 -32.87 27.11
CA ALA A 264 -15.27 -33.24 27.39
C ALA A 264 -16.00 -33.74 26.13
N CYS A 265 -15.85 -33.04 25.01
CA CYS A 265 -16.45 -33.48 23.73
C CYS A 265 -15.89 -34.83 23.27
N VAL A 266 -14.56 -34.99 23.33
CA VAL A 266 -13.90 -36.22 22.87
C VAL A 266 -14.34 -37.41 23.71
N GLN A 267 -14.46 -37.25 25.03
CA GLN A 267 -14.99 -38.30 25.89
C GLN A 267 -16.45 -38.65 25.57
N ASP A 268 -17.28 -37.68 25.15
CA ASP A 268 -18.66 -37.96 24.73
C ASP A 268 -18.74 -38.65 23.36
N GLU A 269 -17.87 -38.30 22.41
CA GLU A 269 -17.78 -38.97 21.12
C GLU A 269 -17.24 -40.41 21.24
N LEU A 270 -16.27 -40.65 22.12
CA LEU A 270 -15.73 -41.99 22.40
C LEU A 270 -16.74 -42.95 23.03
N LYS A 271 -17.80 -42.45 23.68
CA LYS A 271 -18.90 -43.28 24.18
C LYS A 271 -19.78 -43.86 23.06
N LYS A 272 -19.69 -43.34 21.83
CA LYS A 272 -20.45 -43.84 20.68
C LYS A 272 -19.75 -45.07 20.10
N ALA A 273 -20.55 -46.11 19.79
CA ALA A 273 -20.03 -47.35 19.23
C ALA A 273 -19.32 -47.09 17.88
N GLY A 274 -18.11 -47.64 17.72
CA GLY A 274 -17.34 -47.58 16.48
C GLY A 274 -16.56 -46.28 16.23
N VAL A 275 -16.52 -45.35 17.19
CA VAL A 275 -15.75 -44.10 17.06
C VAL A 275 -14.34 -44.29 17.62
N THR A 276 -13.32 -44.02 16.77
CA THR A 276 -11.91 -44.00 17.22
C THR A 276 -11.56 -42.64 17.83
N GLU A 277 -10.52 -42.60 18.67
CA GLU A 277 -10.00 -41.35 19.27
C GLU A 277 -9.64 -40.31 18.21
N LYS A 278 -9.05 -40.74 17.09
CA LYS A 278 -8.73 -39.85 15.96
C LYS A 278 -9.99 -39.23 15.35
N THR A 279 -11.05 -40.02 15.18
CA THR A 279 -12.33 -39.55 14.63
C THR A 279 -13.06 -38.63 15.61
N ALA A 280 -13.04 -38.96 16.91
CA ALA A 280 -13.59 -38.14 17.98
C ALA A 280 -12.89 -36.77 18.05
N ASN A 281 -11.55 -36.76 18.05
CA ASN A 281 -10.76 -35.52 18.04
C ASN A 281 -11.10 -34.66 16.83
N ALA A 282 -11.04 -35.21 15.60
CA ALA A 282 -11.36 -34.45 14.40
C ALA A 282 -12.79 -33.87 14.40
N THR A 283 -13.77 -34.63 14.91
CA THR A 283 -15.17 -34.19 15.01
C THR A 283 -15.32 -33.05 16.02
N CYS A 284 -14.73 -33.20 17.19
CA CYS A 284 -14.79 -32.21 18.27
C CYS A 284 -14.01 -30.94 17.95
N GLU A 285 -12.84 -31.05 17.34
CA GLU A 285 -12.09 -29.91 16.82
C GLU A 285 -12.93 -29.11 15.83
N ASN A 286 -13.54 -29.77 14.83
CA ASN A 286 -14.40 -29.08 13.87
C ASN A 286 -15.61 -28.39 14.53
N ARG A 287 -16.25 -29.05 15.51
CA ARG A 287 -17.39 -28.49 16.26
C ARG A 287 -16.98 -27.26 17.07
N LEU A 288 -15.84 -27.34 17.76
CA LEU A 288 -15.35 -26.28 18.63
C LEU A 288 -14.73 -25.12 17.86
N ALA A 289 -14.16 -25.38 16.69
CA ALA A 289 -13.45 -24.39 15.91
C ALA A 289 -14.36 -23.25 15.39
N SER A 290 -15.68 -23.43 15.31
CA SER A 290 -16.62 -22.33 15.04
C SER A 290 -16.79 -21.36 16.23
N LYS A 291 -16.50 -21.82 17.46
CA LYS A 291 -16.68 -21.07 18.72
C LYS A 291 -15.35 -20.64 19.35
N ILE A 292 -14.22 -21.18 18.87
CA ILE A 292 -12.90 -21.01 19.46
C ILE A 292 -12.47 -19.54 19.59
N LYS A 293 -12.88 -18.69 18.64
CA LYS A 293 -12.58 -17.24 18.63
C LYS A 293 -13.23 -16.50 19.81
N GLN A 294 -14.38 -16.99 20.28
CA GLN A 294 -15.15 -16.39 21.38
C GLN A 294 -14.87 -17.06 22.74
N MET A 295 -14.14 -18.19 22.75
CA MET A 295 -13.76 -18.84 24.00
C MET A 295 -12.70 -18.05 24.74
N CYS A 296 -12.85 -17.97 26.06
CA CYS A 296 -11.86 -17.34 26.91
C CYS A 296 -10.53 -18.12 26.89
N PRO A 297 -9.38 -17.43 27.02
CA PRO A 297 -8.06 -18.06 26.94
C PRO A 297 -7.88 -19.22 27.92
N ALA A 298 -8.45 -19.13 29.12
CA ALA A 298 -8.36 -20.18 30.14
C ALA A 298 -9.07 -21.49 29.76
N ASP A 299 -10.13 -21.41 28.93
CA ASP A 299 -10.90 -22.57 28.49
C ASP A 299 -10.48 -23.04 27.09
N ARG A 300 -9.55 -22.34 26.44
CA ARG A 300 -9.15 -22.59 25.06
C ARG A 300 -8.08 -23.69 25.01
N PRO A 301 -8.31 -24.79 24.25
CA PRO A 301 -7.26 -25.77 24.02
C PRO A 301 -6.04 -25.13 23.32
N PRO A 302 -4.81 -25.28 23.84
CA PRO A 302 -3.62 -24.60 23.29
C PRO A 302 -3.34 -24.88 21.80
N GLU A 303 -3.68 -26.08 21.34
CA GLU A 303 -3.55 -26.51 19.95
C GLU A 303 -4.53 -25.79 19.01
N LEU A 304 -5.68 -25.34 19.52
CA LEU A 304 -6.71 -24.63 18.78
C LEU A 304 -6.63 -23.10 18.94
N ALA A 305 -5.74 -22.59 19.81
CA ALA A 305 -5.54 -21.15 19.98
C ALA A 305 -5.19 -20.48 18.64
N PRO A 306 -5.89 -19.40 18.22
CA PRO A 306 -5.60 -18.75 16.96
C PRO A 306 -4.17 -18.22 16.86
N GLN A 307 -3.57 -18.33 15.67
CA GLN A 307 -2.28 -17.71 15.36
C GLN A 307 -2.51 -16.29 14.85
N VAL A 308 -1.66 -15.35 15.28
CA VAL A 308 -1.66 -13.99 14.77
C VAL A 308 -0.38 -13.74 14.00
N ILE A 309 -0.52 -13.24 12.78
CA ILE A 309 0.61 -12.72 12.00
C ILE A 309 0.35 -11.25 11.73
N ILE A 310 1.33 -10.40 11.98
CA ILE A 310 1.26 -8.97 11.62
C ILE A 310 2.25 -8.75 10.48
N ILE A 311 1.73 -8.41 9.30
CA ILE A 311 2.58 -7.97 8.18
C ILE A 311 2.67 -6.46 8.26
N PHE A 312 3.89 -5.97 8.42
CA PHE A 312 4.23 -4.56 8.43
C PHE A 312 4.84 -4.17 7.11
N ASP A 313 4.20 -3.24 6.43
CA ASP A 313 4.86 -2.43 5.43
C ASP A 313 5.88 -1.51 6.10
N ALA A 314 7.11 -1.58 5.61
CA ALA A 314 8.23 -0.74 5.96
C ALA A 314 8.90 -0.24 4.68
N SER A 315 8.13 0.02 3.63
CA SER A 315 8.58 0.65 2.39
C SER A 315 8.86 2.14 2.57
N GLY A 316 9.42 2.79 1.55
CA GLY A 316 10.01 4.12 1.71
C GLY A 316 8.94 5.18 1.98
N SER A 317 7.74 4.96 1.47
CA SER A 317 6.55 5.78 1.76
C SER A 317 6.20 5.79 3.24
N MET A 318 6.54 4.75 4.00
CA MET A 318 6.28 4.70 5.44
C MET A 318 7.16 5.67 6.25
N ALA A 319 8.23 6.21 5.65
CA ALA A 319 9.01 7.30 6.25
C ALA A 319 8.28 8.64 6.23
N LEU A 320 7.27 8.80 5.37
CA LEU A 320 6.57 10.05 5.19
C LEU A 320 5.70 10.41 6.40
N SER A 321 5.54 11.71 6.64
CA SER A 321 4.63 12.23 7.64
C SER A 321 3.17 11.90 7.30
N MET A 322 2.37 11.62 8.33
CA MET A 322 0.91 11.54 8.21
C MET A 322 0.25 12.90 7.92
N SER A 323 0.99 14.00 8.08
CA SER A 323 0.50 15.36 7.90
C SER A 323 0.77 15.92 6.50
N LEU A 324 1.41 15.16 5.61
CA LEU A 324 1.67 15.59 4.24
C LEU A 324 0.36 15.81 3.48
N THR A 325 0.30 16.91 2.73
CA THR A 325 -0.82 17.23 1.85
C THR A 325 -0.74 16.45 0.54
N GLU A 326 -1.81 16.44 -0.26
CA GLU A 326 -1.76 15.82 -1.59
C GLU A 326 -0.70 16.49 -2.49
N ASP A 327 -0.57 17.82 -2.42
CA ASP A 327 0.43 18.56 -3.19
C ASP A 327 1.86 18.16 -2.82
N ASP A 328 2.13 17.93 -1.52
CA ASP A 328 3.42 17.46 -1.03
C ASP A 328 3.75 16.06 -1.58
N LEU A 329 2.76 15.16 -1.58
CA LEU A 329 2.91 13.81 -2.08
C LEU A 329 3.10 13.78 -3.60
N ASP A 330 2.39 14.65 -4.32
CA ASP A 330 2.53 14.82 -5.76
C ASP A 330 3.89 15.41 -6.12
N PHE A 331 4.40 16.36 -5.33
CA PHE A 331 5.76 16.89 -5.48
C PHE A 331 6.81 15.78 -5.30
N ILE A 332 6.72 14.98 -4.24
CA ILE A 332 7.65 13.88 -3.99
C ILE A 332 7.56 12.85 -5.11
N SER A 333 6.35 12.46 -5.53
CA SER A 333 6.17 11.43 -6.56
C SER A 333 6.60 11.88 -7.96
N SER A 334 6.45 13.16 -8.30
CA SER A 334 6.79 13.69 -9.63
C SER A 334 8.26 14.06 -9.77
N THR A 335 8.89 14.53 -8.69
CA THR A 335 10.28 15.00 -8.72
C THR A 335 11.28 13.99 -8.17
N GLY A 336 10.81 13.02 -7.38
CA GLY A 336 11.66 12.13 -6.59
C GLY A 336 12.45 12.86 -5.48
N LYS A 337 12.17 14.14 -5.22
CA LYS A 337 12.90 14.95 -4.24
C LYS A 337 12.13 15.02 -2.93
N LEU A 338 12.86 14.76 -1.85
CA LEU A 338 12.40 15.00 -0.48
C LEU A 338 12.69 16.46 -0.10
N PHE A 339 11.81 17.05 0.70
CA PHE A 339 11.91 18.43 1.18
C PHE A 339 11.91 18.48 2.70
N ALA A 340 12.39 19.56 3.31
CA ALA A 340 12.47 19.66 4.77
C ALA A 340 11.08 19.48 5.43
N GLY A 341 10.97 18.53 6.37
CA GLY A 341 9.72 18.21 7.06
C GLY A 341 8.91 17.08 6.44
N TYR A 342 9.36 16.46 5.34
CA TYR A 342 8.70 15.30 4.72
C TYR A 342 8.50 14.13 5.70
N ASP A 343 9.39 13.99 6.67
CA ASP A 343 9.48 12.95 7.69
C ASP A 343 9.09 13.46 9.10
N ALA A 344 8.42 14.60 9.19
CA ALA A 344 7.96 15.12 10.48
C ALA A 344 7.00 14.15 11.19
N GLU A 345 7.18 13.96 12.49
CA GLU A 345 6.28 13.11 13.27
C GLU A 345 4.85 13.71 13.36
N PRO A 346 3.79 12.87 13.33
CA PRO A 346 3.85 11.42 13.31
C PRO A 346 4.07 10.86 11.90
N ARG A 347 5.14 10.07 11.72
CA ARG A 347 5.41 9.32 10.47
C ARG A 347 4.48 8.13 10.36
N ARG A 348 4.16 7.70 9.14
CA ARG A 348 3.32 6.52 8.87
C ARG A 348 3.85 5.28 9.60
N ILE A 349 5.16 5.03 9.54
CA ILE A 349 5.80 3.93 10.27
C ILE A 349 5.64 4.05 11.79
N THR A 350 5.79 5.26 12.35
CA THR A 350 5.63 5.49 13.78
C THR A 350 4.19 5.24 14.22
N VAL A 351 3.21 5.67 13.44
CA VAL A 351 1.79 5.38 13.68
C VAL A 351 1.49 3.88 13.60
N ALA A 352 2.00 3.19 12.58
CA ALA A 352 1.81 1.75 12.42
C ALA A 352 2.41 0.96 13.61
N ARG A 353 3.64 1.29 14.03
CA ARG A 353 4.30 0.69 15.22
C ARG A 353 3.47 0.91 16.49
N ASN A 354 2.94 2.12 16.68
CA ASN A 354 2.10 2.46 17.83
C ASN A 354 0.76 1.72 17.81
N ALA A 355 0.12 1.59 16.65
CA ALA A 355 -1.12 0.85 16.48
C ALA A 355 -0.93 -0.65 16.77
N ALA A 356 0.14 -1.25 16.25
CA ALA A 356 0.50 -2.63 16.53
C ALA A 356 0.82 -2.87 18.01
N THR A 357 1.57 -1.96 18.65
CA THR A 357 1.86 -2.03 20.09
C THR A 357 0.58 -2.10 20.93
N LYS A 358 -0.42 -1.28 20.59
CA LYS A 358 -1.72 -1.29 21.27
C LYS A 358 -2.44 -2.64 21.11
N ILE A 359 -2.50 -3.19 19.90
CA ILE A 359 -3.18 -4.48 19.70
C ILE A 359 -2.42 -5.64 20.35
N ILE A 360 -1.08 -5.64 20.31
CA ILE A 360 -0.25 -6.66 20.94
C ILE A 360 -0.51 -6.73 22.44
N ASN A 361 -0.73 -5.60 23.10
CA ASN A 361 -1.08 -5.60 24.52
C ASN A 361 -2.51 -6.08 24.80
N SER A 362 -3.40 -6.05 23.80
CA SER A 362 -4.79 -6.52 23.94
C SER A 362 -5.01 -7.97 23.51
N ILE A 363 -4.11 -8.55 22.71
CA ILE A 363 -4.23 -9.92 22.24
C ILE A 363 -3.96 -10.88 23.40
N PRO A 364 -4.86 -11.85 23.67
CA PRO A 364 -4.69 -12.87 24.69
C PRO A 364 -3.30 -13.55 24.70
N SER A 365 -2.86 -13.94 25.90
CA SER A 365 -1.52 -14.50 26.13
C SER A 365 -1.30 -15.90 25.54
N ASP A 366 -2.38 -16.64 25.30
CA ASP A 366 -2.37 -17.97 24.67
C ASP A 366 -2.16 -17.90 23.15
N MET A 367 -2.46 -16.75 22.53
CA MET A 367 -2.26 -16.52 21.11
C MET A 367 -0.81 -16.11 20.84
N LYS A 368 -0.12 -16.87 19.99
CA LYS A 368 1.25 -16.53 19.56
C LYS A 368 1.19 -15.51 18.42
N ILE A 369 2.10 -14.53 18.48
CA ILE A 369 2.20 -13.46 17.46
C ILE A 369 3.53 -13.60 16.72
N THR A 370 3.46 -13.57 15.40
CA THR A 370 4.62 -13.47 14.50
C THR A 370 4.55 -12.17 13.71
N THR A 371 5.68 -11.49 13.54
CA THR A 371 5.75 -10.30 12.67
C THR A 371 6.47 -10.64 11.38
N VAL A 372 5.95 -10.18 10.25
CA VAL A 372 6.60 -10.17 8.94
C VAL A 372 6.80 -8.71 8.55
N VAL A 373 7.97 -8.35 8.04
CA VAL A 373 8.31 -6.98 7.65
C VAL A 373 8.62 -6.98 6.15
N ALA A 374 7.86 -6.18 5.41
CA ALA A 374 8.01 -5.90 4.00
C ALA A 374 8.84 -4.63 3.85
N SER A 375 10.16 -4.75 3.70
CA SER A 375 11.07 -3.59 3.69
C SER A 375 11.66 -3.30 2.32
N ASP A 376 12.06 -4.33 1.57
CA ASP A 376 12.62 -4.14 0.22
C ASP A 376 12.39 -5.38 -0.65
N CYS A 377 12.45 -5.23 -1.97
CA CYS A 377 12.21 -6.32 -2.90
C CYS A 377 13.25 -7.45 -2.70
N GLY A 378 12.80 -8.67 -2.40
CA GLY A 378 13.68 -9.80 -2.05
C GLY A 378 14.18 -9.78 -0.59
N VAL A 379 13.74 -8.80 0.22
CA VAL A 379 14.10 -8.66 1.63
C VAL A 379 12.84 -8.67 2.50
N VAL A 380 12.32 -9.87 2.74
CA VAL A 380 11.23 -10.09 3.71
C VAL A 380 11.77 -10.74 4.97
N LYS A 381 11.69 -10.01 6.10
CA LYS A 381 12.14 -10.51 7.40
C LYS A 381 10.95 -10.98 8.23
N SER A 382 11.16 -11.97 9.07
CA SER A 382 10.13 -12.46 10.00
C SER A 382 10.70 -12.69 11.39
N SER A 383 9.95 -12.36 12.43
CA SER A 383 10.28 -12.73 13.79
C SER A 383 9.97 -14.21 14.07
N PRO A 384 10.47 -14.79 15.18
CA PRO A 384 9.88 -15.96 15.79
C PRO A 384 8.43 -15.69 16.25
N ALA A 385 7.70 -16.76 16.55
CA ALA A 385 6.37 -16.67 17.16
C ALA A 385 6.49 -16.45 18.67
N TYR A 386 6.11 -15.27 19.15
CA TYR A 386 6.19 -14.90 20.56
C TYR A 386 4.90 -15.21 21.32
N GLY A 387 5.04 -15.90 22.46
CA GLY A 387 3.94 -16.13 23.40
C GLY A 387 3.63 -14.92 24.28
N GLY A 388 2.63 -15.04 25.16
CA GLY A 388 2.24 -13.97 26.09
C GLY A 388 3.36 -13.49 27.02
N ASN A 389 4.22 -14.39 27.49
CA ASN A 389 5.38 -14.07 28.34
C ASN A 389 6.54 -13.41 27.56
N GLU A 390 6.50 -13.39 26.23
CA GLU A 390 7.55 -12.84 25.38
C GLU A 390 7.13 -11.56 24.66
N ARG A 391 5.98 -10.97 25.01
CA ARG A 391 5.47 -9.76 24.35
C ARG A 391 6.43 -8.57 24.45
N SER A 392 7.22 -8.47 25.51
CA SER A 392 8.28 -7.45 25.63
C SER A 392 9.33 -7.57 24.52
N LYS A 393 9.75 -8.79 24.15
CA LYS A 393 10.69 -9.04 23.04
C LYS A 393 10.08 -8.63 21.70
N LEU A 394 8.81 -8.99 21.47
CA LEU A 394 8.07 -8.60 20.28
C LEU A 394 7.93 -7.08 20.14
N LEU A 395 7.57 -6.39 21.23
CA LEU A 395 7.46 -4.93 21.23
C LEU A 395 8.80 -4.27 20.89
N ASN A 396 9.91 -4.79 21.43
CA ASN A 396 11.25 -4.30 21.10
C ASN A 396 11.63 -4.58 19.64
N TYR A 397 11.19 -5.70 19.07
CA TYR A 397 11.37 -5.99 17.64
C TYR A 397 10.64 -4.95 16.78
N ILE A 398 9.36 -4.70 17.06
CA ILE A 398 8.53 -3.75 16.29
C ILE A 398 9.06 -2.32 16.38
N LYS A 399 9.53 -1.89 17.56
CA LYS A 399 10.09 -0.55 17.77
C LYS A 399 11.33 -0.26 16.90
N ARG A 400 12.01 -1.28 16.40
CA ARG A 400 13.23 -1.14 15.58
C ARG A 400 12.97 -1.30 14.08
N ILE A 401 11.72 -1.48 13.66
CA ILE A 401 11.37 -1.51 12.24
C ILE A 401 11.53 -0.09 11.70
N GLU A 402 12.40 0.08 10.72
CA GLU A 402 12.60 1.34 10.00
C GLU A 402 12.22 1.15 8.52
N PRO A 403 11.73 2.21 7.86
CA PRO A 403 11.44 2.19 6.43
C PRO A 403 12.68 1.92 5.58
N ASP A 404 12.49 1.24 4.46
CA ASP A 404 13.47 0.92 3.42
C ASP A 404 12.77 0.99 2.04
N SER A 405 13.38 0.59 0.93
CA SER A 405 12.93 1.05 -0.40
C SER A 405 11.53 0.55 -0.84
N GLY A 406 11.34 -0.77 -0.99
CA GLY A 406 10.21 -1.36 -1.72
C GLY A 406 9.10 -1.99 -0.85
N THR A 407 7.98 -2.32 -1.50
CA THR A 407 6.76 -2.88 -0.86
C THR A 407 6.49 -4.32 -1.35
N PRO A 408 7.24 -5.35 -0.88
CA PRO A 408 7.10 -6.74 -1.30
C PRO A 408 5.90 -7.45 -0.61
N LEU A 409 4.67 -7.00 -0.88
CA LEU A 409 3.45 -7.55 -0.25
C LEU A 409 3.22 -9.02 -0.63
N ALA A 410 3.40 -9.39 -1.90
CA ALA A 410 3.18 -10.75 -2.36
C ALA A 410 4.14 -11.73 -1.66
N GLU A 411 5.42 -11.40 -1.60
CA GLU A 411 6.43 -12.19 -0.90
C GLU A 411 6.16 -12.23 0.62
N SER A 412 5.72 -11.12 1.21
CA SER A 412 5.33 -11.06 2.62
C SER A 412 4.14 -11.95 2.95
N ILE A 413 3.14 -12.03 2.06
CA ILE A 413 2.00 -12.93 2.19
C ILE A 413 2.45 -14.40 2.04
N GLN A 414 3.33 -14.71 1.08
CA GLN A 414 3.90 -16.05 0.93
C GLN A 414 4.67 -16.46 2.18
N ARG A 415 5.50 -15.55 2.71
CA ARG A 415 6.25 -15.77 3.95
C ARG A 415 5.33 -16.01 5.12
N ALA A 416 4.28 -15.20 5.29
CA ALA A 416 3.27 -15.38 6.32
C ALA A 416 2.63 -16.78 6.21
N GLY A 417 2.27 -17.23 5.01
CA GLY A 417 1.76 -18.58 4.76
C GLY A 417 2.71 -19.68 5.23
N SER A 418 4.01 -19.57 4.92
CA SER A 418 5.03 -20.54 5.36
C SER A 418 5.20 -20.64 6.88
N LEU A 419 4.78 -19.61 7.63
CA LEU A 419 4.89 -19.54 9.08
C LEU A 419 3.67 -20.15 9.80
N ILE A 420 2.58 -20.42 9.09
CA ILE A 420 1.35 -20.98 9.67
C ILE A 420 1.59 -22.44 10.04
N LYS A 421 1.51 -22.74 11.34
CA LYS A 421 1.65 -24.12 11.85
C LYS A 421 0.30 -24.81 11.95
N GLY A 422 0.28 -26.10 11.59
CA GLY A 422 -0.92 -26.94 11.63
C GLY A 422 -1.86 -26.68 10.46
N ASN A 423 -2.23 -27.75 9.76
CA ASN A 423 -3.25 -27.63 8.73
C ASN A 423 -4.58 -27.28 9.41
N ASN A 424 -5.34 -26.33 8.86
CA ASN A 424 -6.65 -25.94 9.39
C ASN A 424 -6.64 -25.29 10.80
N ARG A 425 -5.55 -24.62 11.21
CA ARG A 425 -5.55 -23.77 12.42
C ARG A 425 -6.08 -22.37 12.11
N ASP A 426 -6.94 -21.83 12.98
CA ASP A 426 -7.39 -20.44 12.84
C ASP A 426 -6.19 -19.51 12.84
N THR A 427 -6.08 -18.72 11.78
CA THR A 427 -4.98 -17.76 11.62
C THR A 427 -5.55 -16.44 11.17
N ILE A 428 -5.18 -15.38 11.87
CA ILE A 428 -5.49 -14.03 11.47
C ILE A 428 -4.20 -13.30 11.13
N ILE A 429 -4.19 -12.74 9.93
CA ILE A 429 -3.12 -11.92 9.43
C ILE A 429 -3.63 -10.47 9.40
N VAL A 430 -2.91 -9.55 10.03
CA VAL A 430 -3.19 -8.12 9.94
C VAL A 430 -2.10 -7.50 9.08
N LEU A 431 -2.45 -7.04 7.88
CA LEU A 431 -1.55 -6.33 6.97
C LEU A 431 -1.72 -4.82 7.19
N LEU A 432 -0.66 -4.14 7.65
CA LEU A 432 -0.61 -2.69 7.75
C LEU A 432 0.23 -2.17 6.60
N SER A 433 -0.36 -1.41 5.67
CA SER A 433 0.32 -0.90 4.48
C SER A 433 -0.23 0.46 4.06
N ASP A 434 0.64 1.31 3.48
CA ASP A 434 0.30 2.62 2.97
C ASP A 434 0.39 2.73 1.44
N GLY A 435 0.63 1.62 0.75
CA GLY A 435 0.96 1.64 -0.67
C GLY A 435 0.76 0.29 -1.37
N LEU A 436 0.69 0.33 -2.70
CA LEU A 436 0.57 -0.86 -3.54
C LEU A 436 1.89 -1.63 -3.59
N GLU A 437 1.80 -2.89 -4.04
CA GLU A 437 2.98 -3.69 -4.37
C GLU A 437 3.89 -2.96 -5.37
N SER A 438 5.19 -2.92 -5.08
CA SER A 438 6.19 -2.26 -5.94
C SER A 438 7.30 -3.20 -6.45
N CYS A 439 7.19 -4.51 -6.22
CA CYS A 439 8.20 -5.51 -6.59
C CYS A 439 7.74 -6.48 -7.69
N ASP A 440 6.85 -6.02 -8.58
CA ASP A 440 6.38 -6.74 -9.78
C ASP A 440 5.77 -8.13 -9.53
N GLN A 441 5.19 -8.35 -8.34
CA GLN A 441 4.47 -9.58 -8.00
C GLN A 441 2.96 -9.35 -7.85
N ASP A 442 2.18 -10.44 -7.78
CA ASP A 442 0.73 -10.39 -7.58
C ASP A 442 0.37 -10.76 -6.11
N PRO A 443 0.11 -9.77 -5.24
CA PRO A 443 -0.30 -10.03 -3.85
C PRO A 443 -1.66 -10.71 -3.76
N CYS A 444 -2.56 -10.50 -4.74
CA CYS A 444 -3.85 -11.17 -4.79
C CYS A 444 -3.70 -12.66 -5.12
N ALA A 445 -2.77 -13.02 -6.01
CA ALA A 445 -2.41 -14.42 -6.27
C ALA A 445 -1.78 -15.08 -5.05
N ALA A 446 -0.85 -14.39 -4.37
CA ALA A 446 -0.25 -14.87 -3.13
C ALA A 446 -1.32 -15.15 -2.07
N ALA A 447 -2.27 -14.23 -1.89
CA ALA A 447 -3.40 -14.36 -0.97
C ALA A 447 -4.30 -15.57 -1.29
N ARG A 448 -4.64 -15.78 -2.56
CA ARG A 448 -5.41 -16.96 -3.01
C ARG A 448 -4.65 -18.26 -2.76
N THR A 449 -3.34 -18.27 -2.96
CA THR A 449 -2.49 -19.45 -2.67
C THR A 449 -2.44 -19.73 -1.17
N LEU A 450 -2.24 -18.71 -0.35
CA LEU A 450 -2.31 -18.83 1.11
C LEU A 450 -3.67 -19.37 1.56
N LYS A 451 -4.77 -18.85 1.02
CA LYS A 451 -6.13 -19.31 1.38
C LYS A 451 -6.38 -20.77 1.03
N ARG A 452 -5.87 -21.23 -0.12
CA ARG A 452 -5.97 -22.64 -0.53
C ARG A 452 -5.15 -23.56 0.38
N ALA A 453 -3.95 -23.14 0.77
CA ALA A 453 -3.10 -23.91 1.67
C ALA A 453 -3.60 -23.90 3.14
N HIS A 454 -4.21 -22.79 3.56
CA HIS A 454 -4.72 -22.59 4.92
C HIS A 454 -6.17 -22.05 4.86
N PRO A 455 -7.18 -22.93 4.74
CA PRO A 455 -8.58 -22.53 4.52
C PRO A 455 -9.17 -21.61 5.60
N ARG A 456 -8.62 -21.66 6.82
CA ARG A 456 -9.05 -20.85 7.97
C ARG A 456 -8.21 -19.60 8.22
N ALA A 457 -7.19 -19.37 7.39
CA ALA A 457 -6.46 -18.12 7.42
C ALA A 457 -7.31 -17.00 6.79
N VAL A 458 -7.31 -15.83 7.43
CA VAL A 458 -7.93 -14.59 6.92
C VAL A 458 -6.91 -13.46 7.00
N ILE A 459 -6.90 -12.59 6.00
CA ILE A 459 -6.05 -11.39 5.98
C ILE A 459 -6.96 -10.17 6.09
N ASN A 460 -6.86 -9.46 7.21
CA ASN A 460 -7.47 -8.15 7.37
C ASN A 460 -6.44 -7.09 7.00
N VAL A 461 -6.84 -6.13 6.17
CA VAL A 461 -5.96 -5.09 5.63
C VAL A 461 -6.30 -3.77 6.30
N VAL A 462 -5.30 -3.10 6.86
CA VAL A 462 -5.37 -1.74 7.34
C VAL A 462 -4.67 -0.87 6.30
N ASP A 463 -5.48 -0.21 5.47
CA ASP A 463 -5.05 0.64 4.36
C ASP A 463 -4.84 2.06 4.88
N ILE A 464 -3.58 2.41 5.09
CA ILE A 464 -3.14 3.72 5.55
C ILE A 464 -3.24 4.66 4.35
N LEU A 465 -3.98 5.77 4.51
CA LEU A 465 -4.35 6.76 3.49
C LEU A 465 -5.43 6.33 2.48
N GLY A 466 -5.90 5.08 2.51
CA GLY A 466 -7.03 4.69 1.65
C GLY A 466 -6.63 4.54 0.18
N THR A 467 -5.42 4.03 -0.08
CA THR A 467 -4.88 3.81 -1.42
C THR A 467 -5.58 2.69 -2.18
N GLY A 468 -6.36 1.86 -1.48
CA GLY A 468 -6.94 0.62 -1.98
C GLY A 468 -5.94 -0.54 -2.03
N ALA A 469 -4.74 -0.35 -1.50
CA ALA A 469 -3.71 -1.37 -1.46
C ALA A 469 -4.15 -2.57 -0.63
N GLY A 470 -3.96 -3.77 -1.20
CA GLY A 470 -4.34 -5.01 -0.55
C GLY A 470 -5.85 -5.29 -0.47
N ASN A 471 -6.74 -4.47 -1.07
CA ASN A 471 -8.18 -4.76 -1.06
C ASN A 471 -8.52 -6.16 -1.60
N CYS A 472 -7.83 -6.55 -2.69
CA CYS A 472 -7.97 -7.90 -3.24
C CYS A 472 -7.47 -8.99 -2.28
N VAL A 473 -6.48 -8.70 -1.43
CA VAL A 473 -5.88 -9.64 -0.46
C VAL A 473 -6.91 -9.97 0.62
N ALA A 474 -7.60 -8.95 1.14
CA ALA A 474 -8.71 -9.16 2.07
C ALA A 474 -9.83 -10.01 1.42
N ASN A 475 -10.29 -9.62 0.22
CA ASN A 475 -11.35 -10.33 -0.48
C ASN A 475 -10.97 -11.79 -0.80
N ALA A 476 -9.75 -12.04 -1.26
CA ALA A 476 -9.25 -13.38 -1.60
C ALA A 476 -9.19 -14.33 -0.40
N THR A 477 -9.12 -13.80 0.83
CA THR A 477 -9.01 -14.60 2.05
C THR A 477 -10.27 -14.58 2.91
N GLY A 478 -11.28 -13.80 2.53
CA GLY A 478 -12.49 -13.59 3.33
C GLY A 478 -12.28 -12.66 4.53
N GLY A 479 -11.23 -11.83 4.50
CA GLY A 479 -11.00 -10.76 5.47
C GLY A 479 -11.70 -9.47 5.10
N LYS A 480 -11.35 -8.39 5.82
CA LYS A 480 -11.95 -7.06 5.70
C LYS A 480 -10.87 -6.00 5.45
N VAL A 481 -11.25 -4.92 4.78
CA VAL A 481 -10.42 -3.72 4.60
C VAL A 481 -10.85 -2.67 5.61
N PHE A 482 -9.88 -2.05 6.27
CA PHE A 482 -10.07 -0.98 7.23
C PHE A 482 -9.22 0.22 6.80
N THR A 483 -9.87 1.21 6.18
CA THR A 483 -9.21 2.42 5.72
C THR A 483 -8.99 3.41 6.87
N ALA A 484 -7.81 4.01 6.94
CA ALA A 484 -7.47 5.02 7.95
C ALA A 484 -6.75 6.22 7.32
N ARG A 485 -7.23 7.43 7.56
CA ARG A 485 -6.73 8.68 6.97
C ARG A 485 -5.88 9.53 7.90
N ASN A 486 -5.81 9.17 9.19
CA ASN A 486 -5.02 9.88 10.19
C ASN A 486 -4.51 8.93 11.29
N ALA A 487 -3.60 9.42 12.13
CA ALA A 487 -2.94 8.60 13.15
C ALA A 487 -3.90 7.91 14.14
N ASN A 488 -4.99 8.59 14.50
CA ASN A 488 -6.01 8.06 15.41
C ASN A 488 -6.81 6.94 14.75
N GLU A 489 -7.19 7.14 13.48
CA GLU A 489 -7.88 6.13 12.70
C GLU A 489 -7.03 4.89 12.50
N VAL A 490 -5.73 4.99 12.24
CA VAL A 490 -4.87 3.81 12.10
C VAL A 490 -4.89 2.98 13.40
N SER A 491 -4.78 3.62 14.56
CA SER A 491 -4.91 2.93 15.85
C SER A 491 -6.28 2.25 16.05
N LEU A 492 -7.36 2.90 15.60
CA LEU A 492 -8.72 2.37 15.73
C LEU A 492 -8.97 1.20 14.77
N MET A 493 -8.58 1.37 13.50
CA MET A 493 -8.79 0.41 12.42
C MET A 493 -7.96 -0.85 12.63
N THR A 494 -6.70 -0.73 13.08
CA THR A 494 -5.88 -1.88 13.46
C THR A 494 -6.51 -2.68 14.62
N ARG A 495 -7.16 -2.01 15.57
CA ARG A 495 -7.90 -2.69 16.66
C ARG A 495 -9.13 -3.43 16.13
N LYS A 496 -9.93 -2.77 15.29
CA LYS A 496 -11.10 -3.40 14.65
C LYS A 496 -10.69 -4.61 13.80
N ALA A 497 -9.52 -4.55 13.17
CA ALA A 497 -8.99 -5.64 12.35
C ALA A 497 -8.73 -6.93 13.13
N ILE A 498 -8.60 -6.90 14.46
CA ILE A 498 -8.39 -8.11 15.29
C ILE A 498 -9.54 -8.37 16.28
N GLU A 499 -10.51 -7.46 16.38
CA GLU A 499 -11.56 -7.49 17.42
C GLU A 499 -12.35 -8.80 17.44
N ASP A 500 -12.67 -9.37 16.27
CA ASP A 500 -13.42 -10.63 16.14
C ASP A 500 -12.71 -11.84 16.79
N TYR A 501 -11.44 -11.70 17.16
CA TYR A 501 -10.59 -12.73 17.77
C TYR A 501 -10.23 -12.44 19.23
N ILE A 502 -10.70 -11.31 19.78
CA ILE A 502 -10.52 -10.96 21.19
C ILE A 502 -11.86 -11.24 21.90
N PRO A 503 -11.96 -12.32 22.69
CA PRO A 503 -13.20 -12.68 23.35
C PRO A 503 -13.60 -11.62 24.38
N LYS A 504 -14.89 -11.25 24.36
CA LYS A 504 -15.47 -10.28 25.31
C LYS A 504 -15.86 -10.98 26.60
N ASN A 505 -15.80 -10.27 27.73
CA ASN A 505 -16.23 -10.76 29.06
C ASN A 505 -15.43 -11.93 29.65
N CYS A 506 -14.16 -12.07 29.28
CA CYS A 506 -13.26 -12.99 29.95
C CYS A 506 -12.72 -12.37 31.24
N LYS A 507 -12.80 -13.13 32.34
CA LYS A 507 -12.34 -12.71 33.67
C LYS A 507 -10.83 -12.80 33.81
#